data_AF-X1SM47-F1
#
_entry.id   AF-X1SM47-F1
#
_cell.length_a   1.000
_cell.length_b   1.000
_cell.length_c   1.000
_cell.angle_alpha   90.00
_cell.angle_beta   90.00
_cell.angle_gamma   90.00
#
_symmetry.space_group_name_H-M   'P 1'
#
loop_
_entity.id
_entity.type
_entity.pdbx_description
1 polymer ?
#
loop_
_entity_poly.entity_id
_entity_poly.type
_entity_poly.pdbx_seq_one_letter_code
_entity_poly.pdbx_strand_id
1 'polypeptide(L)'
;MTNQFFEHPILNSPYTYPSRHWELDANGQPTDQIIEHRRGAEFITPIPKPKKQRKPSTEPEFVFDEGKGLSTEKQQYDPTGNINELRRRVDAWRELPDQSQWNVTPETARLLLHWRKYPFNNIRPFFCQVEAVEAVIWLTEVAPKLGKEGRFFADYLDSANEQSNPGLSRLALKLATGAGKTTVMAMLIAWQTINAVRRPNSKKFTRGFLVATPGLTILDRLRVLQPNDPDSYYQSRELVPNDMLGDL
;
A
#
# COMPACT_ATOMS: atom_id res chain seq x y z
N MET A 1 9.78 -28.38 -24.95
CA MET A 1 8.81 -28.07 -23.88
C MET A 1 8.51 -26.60 -23.98
N THR A 2 7.23 -26.26 -24.20
CA THR A 2 6.77 -24.88 -24.32
C THR A 2 6.81 -24.25 -22.94
N ASN A 3 7.63 -23.21 -22.75
CA ASN A 3 7.78 -22.54 -21.47
C ASN A 3 6.59 -21.58 -21.28
N GLN A 4 5.55 -22.07 -20.62
CA GLN A 4 4.28 -21.36 -20.46
C GLN A 4 4.46 -20.04 -19.70
N PHE A 5 5.43 -19.96 -18.79
CA PHE A 5 5.75 -18.72 -18.10
C PHE A 5 6.11 -17.58 -19.07
N PHE A 6 6.92 -17.84 -20.09
CA PHE A 6 7.33 -16.76 -21.03
C PHE A 6 6.23 -16.39 -22.03
N GLU A 7 5.35 -17.33 -22.38
CA GLU A 7 4.20 -17.05 -23.26
C GLU A 7 3.08 -16.30 -22.50
N HIS A 8 2.84 -16.66 -21.24
CA HIS A 8 1.77 -16.13 -20.41
C HIS A 8 2.27 -15.75 -18.99
N PRO A 9 3.14 -14.73 -18.86
CA PRO A 9 3.74 -14.37 -17.57
C PRO A 9 2.74 -13.75 -16.59
N ILE A 10 1.62 -13.22 -17.08
CA ILE A 10 0.61 -12.53 -16.29
C ILE A 10 -0.62 -13.42 -16.12
N LEU A 11 -0.85 -13.92 -14.91
CA LEU A 11 -1.95 -14.85 -14.59
C LEU A 11 -3.23 -14.17 -14.07
N ASN A 12 -3.13 -12.92 -13.62
CA ASN A 12 -4.22 -12.21 -12.93
C ASN A 12 -4.59 -10.93 -13.66
N SER A 13 -5.88 -10.58 -13.59
CA SER A 13 -6.34 -9.26 -13.98
C SER A 13 -5.81 -8.20 -12.99
N PRO A 14 -5.41 -7.00 -13.45
CA PRO A 14 -4.98 -5.92 -12.55
C PRO A 14 -6.14 -5.33 -11.73
N TYR A 15 -7.38 -5.68 -12.06
CA TYR A 15 -8.59 -5.14 -11.43
C TYR A 15 -9.22 -6.04 -10.37
N THR A 16 -8.81 -7.31 -10.30
CA THR A 16 -9.38 -8.29 -9.37
C THR A 16 -8.35 -8.71 -8.33
N TYR A 17 -8.83 -9.32 -7.25
CA TYR A 17 -7.94 -9.93 -6.26
C TYR A 17 -7.01 -10.95 -6.95
N PRO A 18 -5.69 -10.90 -6.71
CA PRO A 18 -4.75 -11.85 -7.30
C PRO A 18 -4.92 -13.23 -6.65
N SER A 19 -5.40 -14.20 -7.41
CA SER A 19 -5.71 -15.54 -6.90
C SER A 19 -4.62 -16.57 -7.22
N ARG A 20 -3.68 -16.25 -8.12
CA ARG A 20 -2.67 -17.22 -8.58
C ARG A 20 -1.31 -16.59 -8.79
N HIS A 21 -0.25 -17.38 -8.74
CA HIS A 21 1.08 -16.94 -9.15
C HIS A 21 1.93 -18.09 -9.70
N TRP A 22 2.94 -17.74 -10.50
CA TRP A 22 3.97 -18.68 -10.90
C TRP A 22 4.90 -18.98 -9.73
N GLU A 23 5.13 -20.27 -9.44
CA GLU A 23 6.15 -20.69 -8.50
C GLU A 23 7.54 -20.35 -9.05
N LEU A 24 8.39 -19.84 -8.16
CA LEU A 24 9.80 -19.60 -8.44
C LEU A 24 10.63 -20.52 -7.55
N ASP A 25 11.68 -21.09 -8.11
CA ASP A 25 12.65 -21.90 -7.36
C ASP A 25 13.51 -21.04 -6.41
N ALA A 26 14.41 -21.67 -5.66
CA ALA A 26 15.30 -21.00 -4.72
C ALA A 26 16.27 -19.98 -5.38
N ASN A 27 16.43 -20.03 -6.70
CA ASN A 27 17.23 -19.09 -7.49
C ASN A 27 16.35 -18.02 -8.17
N GLY A 28 15.04 -18.02 -7.94
CA GLY A 28 14.08 -17.11 -8.55
C GLY A 28 13.67 -17.48 -9.98
N GLN A 29 13.97 -18.70 -10.43
CA GLN A 29 13.61 -19.17 -11.77
C GLN A 29 12.20 -19.78 -11.79
N PRO A 30 11.37 -19.48 -12.80
CA PRO A 30 10.04 -20.08 -12.93
C PRO A 30 10.11 -21.60 -13.07
N THR A 31 9.29 -22.31 -12.31
CA THR A 31 9.19 -23.79 -12.37
C THR A 31 8.12 -24.27 -13.37
N ASP A 32 7.47 -23.35 -14.08
CA ASP A 32 6.26 -23.57 -14.88
C ASP A 32 5.07 -24.16 -14.07
N GLN A 33 5.13 -24.08 -12.73
CA GLN A 33 4.00 -24.46 -11.86
C GLN A 33 3.18 -23.23 -11.45
N ILE A 34 1.86 -23.36 -11.51
CA ILE A 34 0.92 -22.35 -11.04
C ILE A 34 0.45 -22.71 -9.64
N ILE A 35 0.55 -21.76 -8.73
CA ILE A 35 0.11 -21.87 -7.36
C ILE A 35 -1.20 -21.09 -7.19
N GLU A 36 -2.24 -21.77 -6.70
CA GLU A 36 -3.63 -21.28 -6.59
C GLU A 36 -3.88 -20.43 -5.33
N HIS A 37 -2.97 -19.50 -5.04
CA HIS A 37 -3.20 -18.43 -4.08
C HIS A 37 -2.36 -17.19 -4.42
N ARG A 38 -2.66 -16.07 -3.74
CA ARG A 38 -1.88 -14.83 -3.84
C ARG A 38 -0.43 -15.05 -3.41
N ARG A 39 0.53 -14.59 -4.21
CA ARG A 39 1.94 -14.58 -3.81
C ARG A 39 2.15 -13.75 -2.53
N GLY A 40 2.78 -14.34 -1.52
CA GLY A 40 3.22 -13.64 -0.32
C GLY A 40 4.17 -12.48 -0.66
N ALA A 41 4.20 -11.46 0.18
CA ALA A 41 5.32 -10.53 0.16
C ALA A 41 6.56 -11.29 0.62
N GLU A 42 7.68 -11.11 -0.08
CA GLU A 42 9.01 -11.62 0.26
C GLU A 42 10.05 -10.58 -0.18
N PHE A 43 11.03 -10.30 0.67
CA PHE A 43 12.18 -9.48 0.30
C PHE A 43 13.35 -10.39 -0.03
N ILE A 44 13.69 -10.48 -1.32
CA ILE A 44 14.92 -11.13 -1.74
C ILE A 44 16.04 -10.10 -1.56
N THR A 45 16.90 -10.34 -0.57
CA THR A 45 18.11 -9.53 -0.37
C THR A 45 19.05 -9.77 -1.56
N PRO A 46 19.31 -8.76 -2.43
CA PRO A 46 20.07 -8.95 -3.66
C PRO A 46 21.59 -9.00 -3.43
N ILE A 47 22.02 -9.47 -2.25
CA ILE A 47 23.45 -9.56 -1.93
C ILE A 47 23.95 -10.88 -2.50
N PRO A 48 24.93 -10.86 -3.44
CA PRO A 48 25.54 -12.08 -3.94
C PRO A 48 26.15 -12.84 -2.77
N LYS A 49 25.72 -14.10 -2.57
CA LYS A 49 26.36 -14.95 -1.56
C LYS A 49 27.86 -15.02 -1.87
N PRO A 50 28.76 -14.70 -0.93
CA PRO A 50 30.20 -14.69 -1.19
C PRO A 50 30.64 -16.07 -1.68
N LYS A 51 31.36 -16.10 -2.82
CA LYS A 51 31.73 -17.33 -3.55
C LYS A 51 32.63 -18.32 -2.79
N LYS A 52 33.01 -18.05 -1.54
CA LYS A 52 33.85 -18.93 -0.72
C LYS A 52 33.25 -19.09 0.67
N GLN A 53 32.47 -20.14 0.88
CA GLN A 53 32.18 -20.65 2.22
C GLN A 53 33.43 -21.39 2.74
N ARG A 54 34.20 -20.74 3.62
CA ARG A 54 35.01 -21.48 4.59
C ARG A 54 34.14 -21.75 5.83
N LYS A 55 34.33 -22.93 6.43
CA LYS A 55 33.57 -23.55 7.53
C LYS A 55 33.18 -22.59 8.68
N PRO A 56 32.11 -22.92 9.46
CA PRO A 56 31.40 -21.96 10.29
C PRO A 56 32.21 -21.59 11.53
N SER A 57 32.66 -20.35 11.59
CA SER A 57 32.96 -19.66 12.85
C SER A 57 31.73 -18.84 13.23
N THR A 58 31.28 -19.03 14.46
CA THR A 58 30.18 -18.30 15.10
C THR A 58 30.58 -16.83 15.26
N GLU A 59 30.38 -16.02 14.23
CA GLU A 59 30.54 -14.57 14.26
C GLU A 59 29.31 -13.89 13.63
N PRO A 60 28.87 -12.75 14.17
CA PRO A 60 27.55 -12.17 13.94
C PRO A 60 27.32 -11.77 12.48
N GLU A 61 26.05 -11.83 12.08
CA GLU A 61 25.59 -11.43 10.74
C GLU A 61 26.01 -10.00 10.39
N PHE A 62 26.55 -9.86 9.18
CA PHE A 62 27.05 -8.60 8.63
C PHE A 62 26.00 -7.48 8.67
N VAL A 63 26.38 -6.38 9.32
CA VAL A 63 25.69 -5.08 9.30
C VAL A 63 25.70 -4.51 7.89
N PHE A 64 24.53 -4.26 7.31
CA PHE A 64 24.45 -3.56 6.01
C PHE A 64 24.18 -2.07 6.23
N ASP A 65 25.24 -1.28 6.13
CA ASP A 65 25.22 0.17 5.96
C ASP A 65 24.89 0.51 4.48
N GLU A 66 23.76 1.20 4.24
CA GLU A 66 23.40 1.76 2.91
C GLU A 66 24.24 3.00 2.54
N GLY A 67 25.50 3.08 2.99
CA GLY A 67 26.41 4.19 2.72
C GLY A 67 25.97 5.53 3.32
N LYS A 68 25.13 5.50 4.36
CA LYS A 68 24.67 6.68 5.11
C LYS A 68 24.87 6.56 6.62
N GLY A 69 25.44 5.46 7.12
CA GLY A 69 25.66 5.25 8.56
C GLY A 69 24.37 5.10 9.38
N LEU A 70 23.25 4.74 8.75
CA LEU A 70 21.92 4.72 9.37
C LEU A 70 21.45 3.34 9.84
N SER A 71 22.20 2.28 9.53
CA SER A 71 21.81 0.91 9.85
C SER A 71 22.73 0.25 10.86
N THR A 72 22.16 -0.11 12.01
CA THR A 72 22.82 -0.85 13.11
C THR A 72 22.29 -2.27 13.18
N GLU A 73 23.06 -3.19 13.79
CA GLU A 73 22.73 -4.64 13.95
C GLU A 73 21.32 -4.92 14.48
N LYS A 74 20.72 -3.98 15.22
CA LYS A 74 19.34 -4.10 15.74
C LYS A 74 18.24 -3.93 14.68
N GLN A 75 18.57 -3.51 13.45
CA GLN A 75 17.60 -3.23 12.39
C GLN A 75 17.25 -4.44 11.51
N GLN A 76 17.73 -5.65 11.83
CA GLN A 76 17.20 -6.89 11.24
C GLN A 76 15.80 -7.19 11.82
N TYR A 77 14.83 -6.36 11.48
CA TYR A 77 13.43 -6.72 11.62
C TYR A 77 12.96 -7.25 10.27
N ASP A 78 12.57 -8.52 10.21
CA ASP A 78 11.93 -9.11 9.02
C ASP A 78 10.63 -8.34 8.73
N PRO A 79 10.63 -7.39 7.76
CA PRO A 79 9.44 -6.59 7.47
C PRO A 79 8.39 -7.43 6.74
N THR A 80 8.78 -8.61 6.24
CA THR A 80 7.95 -9.51 5.45
C THR A 80 6.78 -10.06 6.25
N GLY A 81 7.04 -10.52 7.48
CA GLY A 81 6.02 -11.08 8.37
C GLY A 81 4.89 -10.09 8.66
N ASN A 82 5.23 -8.83 8.95
CA ASN A 82 4.25 -7.80 9.27
C ASN A 82 3.40 -7.38 8.05
N ILE A 83 3.98 -7.38 6.84
CA ILE A 83 3.25 -7.04 5.62
C ILE A 83 2.23 -8.13 5.27
N ASN A 84 2.62 -9.41 5.35
CA ASN A 84 1.71 -10.52 5.09
C ASN A 84 0.59 -10.56 6.13
N GLU A 85 0.90 -10.28 7.40
CA GLU A 85 -0.11 -10.17 8.45
C GLU A 85 -1.08 -9.02 8.20
N LEU A 86 -0.60 -7.83 7.83
CA LEU A 86 -1.46 -6.70 7.48
C LEU A 86 -2.38 -7.04 6.29
N ARG A 87 -1.84 -7.67 5.24
CA ARG A 87 -2.64 -8.12 4.08
C ARG A 87 -3.76 -9.06 4.52
N ARG A 88 -3.44 -10.06 5.35
CA ARG A 88 -4.45 -10.99 5.89
C ARG A 88 -5.56 -10.26 6.65
N ARG A 89 -5.20 -9.28 7.48
CA ARG A 89 -6.15 -8.48 8.26
C ARG A 89 -7.05 -7.61 7.38
N VAL A 90 -6.47 -6.97 6.36
CA VAL A 90 -7.20 -6.15 5.39
C VAL A 90 -8.11 -7.03 4.52
N ASP A 91 -7.65 -8.22 4.12
CA ASP A 91 -8.43 -9.20 3.36
C ASP A 91 -9.66 -9.66 4.16
N ALA A 92 -9.47 -10.07 5.42
CA ALA A 92 -10.57 -10.45 6.31
C ALA A 92 -11.57 -9.29 6.54
N TRP A 93 -11.07 -8.06 6.67
CA TRP A 93 -11.92 -6.87 6.79
C TRP A 93 -12.70 -6.57 5.50
N ARG A 94 -12.10 -6.78 4.33
CA ARG A 94 -12.75 -6.58 3.02
C ARG A 94 -13.89 -7.57 2.79
N GLU A 95 -13.77 -8.79 3.33
CA GLU A 95 -14.77 -9.87 3.22
C GLU A 95 -16.00 -9.68 4.11
N LEU A 96 -15.99 -8.71 5.03
CA LEU A 96 -17.13 -8.44 5.91
C LEU A 96 -18.37 -8.06 5.07
N PRO A 97 -19.51 -8.77 5.25
CA PRO A 97 -20.67 -8.65 4.37
C PRO A 97 -21.45 -7.34 4.58
N ASP A 98 -21.46 -6.83 5.80
CA ASP A 98 -22.21 -5.63 6.18
C ASP A 98 -21.27 -4.43 6.37
N GLN A 99 -21.65 -3.30 5.77
CA GLN A 99 -20.95 -2.01 5.89
C GLN A 99 -20.91 -1.53 7.34
N SER A 100 -21.91 -1.88 8.17
CA SER A 100 -21.95 -1.51 9.59
C SER A 100 -20.75 -2.08 10.38
N GLN A 101 -20.20 -3.21 9.92
CA GLN A 101 -19.08 -3.90 10.55
C GLN A 101 -17.72 -3.38 10.09
N TRP A 102 -17.68 -2.51 9.06
CA TRP A 102 -16.42 -2.00 8.53
C TRP A 102 -15.69 -1.09 9.51
N ASN A 103 -16.36 -0.60 10.56
CA ASN A 103 -15.74 0.24 11.59
C ASN A 103 -15.03 1.48 11.04
N VAL A 104 -15.56 2.07 9.98
CA VAL A 104 -15.08 3.33 9.37
C VAL A 104 -16.14 4.42 9.48
N THR A 105 -15.82 5.67 9.13
CA THR A 105 -16.84 6.71 8.96
C THR A 105 -17.81 6.38 7.80
N PRO A 106 -19.05 6.90 7.81
CA PRO A 106 -19.98 6.81 6.68
C PRO A 106 -19.39 7.36 5.38
N GLU A 107 -18.61 8.43 5.44
CA GLU A 107 -17.93 9.00 4.27
C GLU A 107 -16.92 8.00 3.70
N THR A 108 -16.10 7.39 4.55
CA THR A 108 -15.17 6.34 4.15
C THR A 108 -15.89 5.11 3.62
N ALA A 109 -16.97 4.66 4.27
CA ALA A 109 -17.78 3.54 3.79
C ALA A 109 -18.34 3.81 2.38
N ARG A 110 -18.80 5.05 2.12
CA ARG A 110 -19.28 5.48 0.80
C ARG A 110 -18.18 5.44 -0.25
N LEU A 111 -16.98 5.95 0.06
CA LEU A 111 -15.82 5.91 -0.83
C LEU A 111 -15.36 4.47 -1.12
N LEU A 112 -15.29 3.62 -0.10
CA LEU A 112 -14.95 2.21 -0.26
C LEU A 112 -15.95 1.47 -1.14
N LEU A 113 -17.26 1.72 -0.94
CA LEU A 113 -18.30 1.14 -1.79
C LEU A 113 -18.12 1.58 -3.25
N HIS A 114 -17.83 2.87 -3.46
CA HIS A 114 -17.56 3.43 -4.78
C HIS A 114 -16.37 2.74 -5.45
N TRP A 115 -15.21 2.69 -4.80
CA TRP A 115 -14.02 2.07 -5.38
C TRP A 115 -14.13 0.57 -5.60
N ARG A 116 -14.90 -0.14 -4.77
CA ARG A 116 -15.06 -1.61 -4.87
C ARG A 116 -16.10 -2.03 -5.91
N LYS A 117 -17.18 -1.28 -6.09
CA LYS A 117 -18.38 -1.76 -6.82
C LYS A 117 -18.91 -0.81 -7.88
N TYR A 118 -18.46 0.44 -7.95
CA TYR A 118 -19.00 1.39 -8.91
C TYR A 118 -18.75 0.92 -10.36
N PRO A 119 -19.76 0.98 -11.25
CA PRO A 119 -19.58 0.66 -12.66
C PRO A 119 -18.92 1.85 -13.37
N PHE A 120 -17.60 1.99 -13.20
CA PHE A 120 -16.79 3.00 -13.87
C PHE A 120 -16.97 2.93 -15.40
N ASN A 121 -17.16 4.07 -16.03
CA ASN A 121 -17.37 4.15 -17.47
C ASN A 121 -16.05 4.05 -18.24
N ASN A 122 -14.96 4.55 -17.66
CA ASN A 122 -13.64 4.61 -18.28
C ASN A 122 -12.57 3.94 -17.40
N ILE A 123 -11.70 4.77 -16.81
CA ILE A 123 -10.55 4.32 -16.02
C ILE A 123 -11.06 3.98 -14.62
N ARG A 124 -11.06 2.70 -14.28
CA ARG A 124 -11.31 2.23 -12.92
C ARG A 124 -10.01 1.99 -12.15
N PRO A 125 -10.01 2.15 -10.82
CA PRO A 125 -8.83 1.82 -10.01
C PRO A 125 -8.39 0.36 -10.18
N PHE A 126 -7.07 0.15 -10.21
CA PHE A 126 -6.51 -1.20 -10.09
C PHE A 126 -6.71 -1.74 -8.67
N PHE A 127 -6.76 -3.06 -8.53
CA PHE A 127 -6.87 -3.71 -7.22
C PHE A 127 -5.76 -3.25 -6.28
N CYS A 128 -4.51 -3.16 -6.76
CA CYS A 128 -3.38 -2.72 -5.94
C CYS A 128 -3.49 -1.25 -5.48
N GLN A 129 -4.20 -0.40 -6.22
CA GLN A 129 -4.45 0.98 -5.83
C GLN A 129 -5.50 1.04 -4.73
N VAL A 130 -6.60 0.29 -4.90
CA VAL A 130 -7.66 0.17 -3.88
C VAL A 130 -7.09 -0.42 -2.60
N GLU A 131 -6.33 -1.51 -2.70
CA GLU A 131 -5.68 -2.16 -1.57
C GLU A 131 -4.72 -1.22 -0.83
N ALA A 132 -3.92 -0.43 -1.56
CA ALA A 132 -3.00 0.50 -0.95
C ALA A 132 -3.74 1.54 -0.09
N VAL A 133 -4.85 2.08 -0.59
CA VAL A 133 -5.69 3.04 0.15
C VAL A 133 -6.43 2.35 1.31
N GLU A 134 -6.95 1.15 1.09
CA GLU A 134 -7.60 0.33 2.12
C GLU A 134 -6.67 0.00 3.28
N ALA A 135 -5.39 -0.28 3.02
CA ALA A 135 -4.41 -0.52 4.07
C ALA A 135 -4.23 0.73 4.95
N VAL A 136 -4.15 1.92 4.36
CA VAL A 136 -4.05 3.18 5.11
C VAL A 136 -5.32 3.46 5.91
N ILE A 137 -6.50 3.27 5.30
CA ILE A 137 -7.80 3.41 5.95
C ILE A 137 -7.90 2.45 7.14
N TRP A 138 -7.53 1.18 6.94
CA TRP A 138 -7.59 0.17 7.98
C TRP A 138 -6.70 0.53 9.16
N LEU A 139 -5.45 0.95 8.91
CA LEU A 139 -4.53 1.40 9.95
C LEU A 139 -5.04 2.64 10.70
N THR A 140 -5.74 3.55 10.02
CA THR A 140 -6.15 4.85 10.58
C THR A 140 -7.49 4.78 11.32
N GLU A 141 -8.46 4.07 10.77
CA GLU A 141 -9.84 4.06 11.27
C GLU A 141 -10.25 2.79 11.98
N VAL A 142 -9.75 1.64 11.52
CA VAL A 142 -10.20 0.31 11.95
C VAL A 142 -9.31 -0.23 13.06
N ALA A 143 -8.00 -0.32 12.84
CA ALA A 143 -7.04 -0.89 13.77
C ALA A 143 -7.15 -0.29 15.20
N PRO A 144 -7.27 1.03 15.40
CA PRO A 144 -7.41 1.60 16.75
C PRO A 144 -8.65 1.11 17.52
N LYS A 145 -9.67 0.61 16.82
CA LYS A 145 -10.93 0.11 17.41
C LYS A 145 -10.89 -1.39 17.72
N LEU A 146 -9.90 -2.14 17.22
CA LEU A 146 -9.76 -3.59 17.41
C LEU A 146 -8.99 -3.98 18.68
N GLY A 147 -8.71 -3.04 19.58
CA GLY A 147 -8.01 -3.33 20.84
C GLY A 147 -6.56 -3.75 20.61
N LYS A 148 -6.14 -4.85 21.27
CA LYS A 148 -4.74 -5.31 21.25
C LYS A 148 -4.25 -5.68 19.84
N GLU A 149 -5.11 -6.29 19.03
CA GLU A 149 -4.74 -6.76 17.69
C GLU A 149 -4.42 -5.63 16.72
N GLY A 150 -5.17 -4.52 16.80
CA GLY A 150 -4.90 -3.36 15.96
C GLY A 150 -3.79 -2.45 16.49
N ARG A 151 -3.58 -2.41 17.82
CA ARG A 151 -2.46 -1.67 18.42
C ARG A 151 -1.10 -2.20 17.98
N PHE A 152 -0.98 -3.51 17.73
CA PHE A 152 0.27 -4.12 17.25
C PHE A 152 0.90 -3.35 16.08
N PHE A 153 0.11 -2.98 15.06
CA PHE A 153 0.62 -2.26 13.90
C PHE A 153 0.97 -0.80 14.19
N ALA A 154 0.17 -0.13 15.04
CA ALA A 154 0.44 1.24 15.45
C ALA A 154 1.74 1.30 16.27
N ASP A 155 1.87 0.43 17.28
CA ASP A 155 3.05 0.33 18.13
C ASP A 155 4.30 -0.04 17.30
N TYR A 156 4.15 -0.91 16.31
CA TYR A 156 5.23 -1.24 15.37
C TYR A 156 5.67 -0.02 14.55
N LEU A 157 4.72 0.73 13.96
CA LEU A 157 5.03 1.94 13.19
C LEU A 157 5.66 3.01 14.07
N ASP A 158 5.14 3.23 15.27
CA ASP A 158 5.66 4.22 16.23
C ASP A 158 7.08 3.84 16.66
N SER A 159 7.32 2.56 16.98
CA SER A 159 8.66 2.07 17.34
C SER A 159 9.66 2.23 16.18
N ALA A 160 9.27 1.88 14.96
CA ALA A 160 10.12 2.04 13.77
C ALA A 160 10.40 3.53 13.47
N ASN A 161 9.41 4.39 13.70
CA ASN A 161 9.55 5.82 13.50
C ASN A 161 10.49 6.44 14.53
N GLU A 162 10.35 6.08 15.80
CA GLU A 162 11.18 6.57 16.89
C GLU A 162 12.66 6.18 16.71
N GLN A 163 12.91 4.94 16.25
CA GLN A 163 14.27 4.47 15.98
C GLN A 163 14.95 5.20 14.81
N SER A 164 14.18 5.73 13.86
CA SER A 164 14.75 6.35 12.66
C SER A 164 14.81 7.89 12.74
N ASN A 165 13.74 8.54 13.20
CA ASN A 165 13.66 9.99 13.44
C ASN A 165 12.51 10.25 14.43
N PRO A 166 12.83 10.50 15.71
CA PRO A 166 11.87 10.73 16.79
C PRO A 166 10.81 11.80 16.49
N GLY A 167 9.60 11.59 17.02
CA GLY A 167 8.53 12.60 17.00
C GLY A 167 7.84 12.85 15.66
N LEU A 168 8.20 12.11 14.60
CA LEU A 168 7.58 12.22 13.28
C LEU A 168 6.96 10.87 12.86
N SER A 169 5.62 10.80 12.85
CA SER A 169 4.90 9.65 12.32
C SER A 169 5.07 9.53 10.81
N ARG A 170 5.60 8.41 10.34
CA ARG A 170 5.77 8.10 8.91
C ARG A 170 5.10 6.78 8.58
N LEU A 171 4.50 6.76 7.39
CA LEU A 171 3.97 5.59 6.73
C LEU A 171 4.38 5.65 5.26
N ALA A 172 4.88 4.54 4.72
CA ALA A 172 5.29 4.47 3.34
C ALA A 172 4.49 3.38 2.61
N LEU A 173 3.97 3.72 1.44
CA LEU A 173 3.39 2.76 0.51
C LEU A 173 4.42 2.48 -0.59
N LYS A 174 4.86 1.23 -0.70
CA LYS A 174 5.79 0.81 -1.76
C LYS A 174 5.00 0.32 -2.98
N LEU A 175 4.99 1.12 -4.04
CA LEU A 175 4.30 0.82 -5.30
C LEU A 175 5.28 0.77 -6.48
N ALA A 176 5.09 -0.20 -7.36
CA ALA A 176 5.86 -0.33 -8.59
C ALA A 176 5.64 0.86 -9.56
N THR A 177 6.59 1.07 -10.46
CA THR A 177 6.40 1.98 -11.60
C THR A 177 5.28 1.45 -12.50
N GLY A 178 4.41 2.34 -12.97
CA GLY A 178 3.21 1.97 -13.74
C GLY A 178 2.00 1.57 -12.88
N ALA A 179 2.14 1.30 -11.58
CA ALA A 179 1.02 0.92 -10.71
C ALA A 179 -0.01 2.05 -10.43
N GLY A 180 0.24 3.27 -10.91
CA GLY A 180 -0.63 4.44 -10.70
C GLY A 180 -0.50 5.09 -9.32
N LYS A 181 0.73 5.37 -8.89
CA LYS A 181 1.04 6.08 -7.63
C LYS A 181 0.22 7.37 -7.45
N THR A 182 0.12 8.18 -8.50
CA THR A 182 -0.64 9.44 -8.47
C THR A 182 -2.14 9.19 -8.23
N THR A 183 -2.70 8.09 -8.71
CA THR A 183 -4.10 7.72 -8.44
C THR A 183 -4.30 7.38 -6.96
N VAL A 184 -3.36 6.63 -6.35
CA VAL A 184 -3.37 6.38 -4.90
C VAL A 184 -3.27 7.67 -4.10
N MET A 185 -2.41 8.61 -4.52
CA MET A 185 -2.32 9.94 -3.90
C MET A 185 -3.66 10.68 -3.97
N ALA A 186 -4.31 10.72 -5.14
CA ALA A 186 -5.61 11.35 -5.32
C ALA A 186 -6.67 10.71 -4.40
N MET A 187 -6.75 9.37 -4.37
CA MET A 187 -7.70 8.65 -3.50
C MET A 187 -7.47 8.95 -2.01
N LEU A 188 -6.21 9.02 -1.56
CA LEU A 188 -5.86 9.38 -0.18
C LEU A 188 -6.24 10.82 0.14
N ILE A 189 -5.94 11.77 -0.76
CA ILE A 189 -6.31 13.19 -0.60
C ILE A 189 -7.83 13.33 -0.54
N ALA A 190 -8.57 12.65 -1.41
CA ALA A 190 -10.03 12.66 -1.40
C ALA A 190 -10.60 12.14 -0.08
N TRP A 191 -10.16 10.96 0.34
CA TRP A 191 -10.59 10.35 1.61
C TRP A 191 -10.33 11.25 2.81
N GLN A 192 -9.12 11.82 2.90
CA GLN A 192 -8.73 12.73 3.98
C GLN A 192 -9.55 14.02 3.95
N THR A 193 -9.68 14.67 2.78
CA THR A 193 -10.37 15.97 2.64
C THR A 193 -11.86 15.85 2.94
N ILE A 194 -12.54 14.89 2.32
CA ILE A 194 -13.98 14.68 2.49
C ILE A 194 -14.32 14.42 3.95
N ASN A 195 -13.54 13.56 4.62
CA ASN A 195 -13.74 13.29 6.04
C ASN A 195 -13.44 14.52 6.91
N ALA A 196 -12.39 15.29 6.60
CA ALA A 196 -12.06 16.50 7.35
C ALA A 196 -13.15 17.58 7.23
N VAL A 197 -13.73 17.77 6.04
CA VAL A 197 -14.80 18.74 5.78
C VAL A 197 -16.10 18.32 6.45
N ARG A 198 -16.51 17.05 6.29
CA ARG A 198 -17.78 16.55 6.86
C ARG A 198 -17.69 16.27 8.36
N ARG A 199 -16.49 16.18 8.94
CA ARG A 199 -16.26 15.93 10.37
C ARG A 199 -15.24 16.91 10.96
N PRO A 200 -15.57 18.21 11.05
CA PRO A 200 -14.62 19.26 11.43
C PRO A 200 -14.03 19.10 12.85
N ASN A 201 -14.74 18.40 13.74
CA ASN A 201 -14.26 18.13 15.10
C ASN A 201 -13.29 16.93 15.19
N SER A 202 -13.09 16.19 14.10
CA SER A 202 -12.19 15.04 14.07
C SER A 202 -10.75 15.50 13.85
N LYS A 203 -9.85 15.11 14.75
CA LYS A 203 -8.39 15.33 14.59
C LYS A 203 -7.71 14.26 13.72
N LYS A 204 -8.46 13.30 13.19
CA LYS A 204 -7.91 12.16 12.43
C LYS A 204 -7.65 12.47 10.96
N PHE A 205 -8.27 13.53 10.45
CA PHE A 205 -8.28 13.84 9.03
C PHE A 205 -7.74 15.24 8.76
N THR A 206 -7.20 15.45 7.57
CA THR A 206 -6.65 16.74 7.15
C THR A 206 -7.20 17.17 5.79
N ARG A 207 -7.20 18.49 5.58
CA ARG A 207 -7.41 19.14 4.27
C ARG A 207 -6.14 19.83 3.75
N GLY A 208 -5.05 19.78 4.51
CA GLY A 208 -3.77 20.37 4.14
C GLY A 208 -2.78 19.28 3.72
N PHE A 209 -2.25 19.39 2.51
CA PHE A 209 -1.28 18.45 1.95
C PHE A 209 -0.08 19.20 1.39
N LEU A 210 1.12 18.68 1.65
CA LEU A 210 2.36 19.11 1.00
C LEU A 210 2.83 18.00 0.08
N VAL A 211 2.94 18.29 -1.22
CA VAL A 211 3.47 17.35 -2.22
C VAL A 211 4.86 17.80 -2.61
N ALA A 212 5.88 17.05 -2.17
CA ALA A 212 7.27 17.29 -2.53
C ALA A 212 7.67 16.44 -3.74
N THR A 213 8.37 17.03 -4.70
CA THR A 213 8.83 16.36 -5.93
C THR A 213 10.27 16.76 -6.25
N PRO A 214 11.03 15.93 -6.99
CA PRO A 214 12.45 16.20 -7.27
C PRO A 214 12.69 17.34 -8.29
N GLY A 215 11.65 17.87 -8.93
CA GLY A 215 11.79 18.96 -9.90
C GLY A 215 10.46 19.39 -10.51
N LEU A 216 10.48 20.55 -11.20
CA LEU A 216 9.28 21.22 -11.73
C LEU A 216 8.51 20.35 -12.74
N THR A 217 9.20 19.57 -13.58
CA THR A 217 8.54 18.67 -14.54
C THR A 217 7.63 17.64 -13.87
N ILE A 218 8.01 17.13 -12.69
CA ILE A 218 7.17 16.18 -11.95
C ILE A 218 6.08 16.93 -11.20
N LEU A 219 6.37 18.11 -10.65
CA LEU A 219 5.39 18.99 -10.03
C LEU A 219 4.24 19.31 -11.00
N ASP A 220 4.55 19.73 -12.22
CA ASP A 220 3.55 20.08 -13.25
C ASP A 220 2.65 18.90 -13.61
N ARG A 221 3.21 17.68 -13.66
CA ARG A 221 2.44 16.45 -13.89
C ARG A 221 1.51 16.10 -12.73
N LEU A 222 1.82 16.54 -11.51
CA LEU A 222 1.00 16.31 -10.33
C LEU A 222 -0.10 17.37 -10.15
N ARG A 223 -0.24 18.35 -11.06
CA ARG A 223 -1.36 19.31 -11.05
C ARG A 223 -2.73 18.64 -11.03
N VAL A 224 -2.83 17.43 -11.60
CA VAL A 224 -4.02 16.56 -11.60
C VAL A 224 -4.51 16.17 -10.19
N LEU A 225 -3.71 16.40 -9.15
CA LEU A 225 -4.08 16.25 -7.74
C LEU A 225 -4.77 17.50 -7.16
N GLN A 226 -4.82 18.61 -7.89
CA GLN A 226 -5.55 19.80 -7.45
C GLN A 226 -7.02 19.65 -7.84
N PRO A 227 -7.98 19.74 -6.90
CA PRO A 227 -9.40 19.58 -7.21
C PRO A 227 -9.93 20.55 -8.26
N ASN A 228 -9.41 21.78 -8.27
CA ASN A 228 -9.80 22.84 -9.21
C ASN A 228 -9.11 22.75 -10.59
N ASP A 229 -8.18 21.81 -10.79
CA ASP A 229 -7.56 21.62 -12.09
C ASP A 229 -8.58 20.98 -13.05
N PRO A 230 -8.75 21.51 -14.29
CA PRO A 230 -9.68 20.94 -15.27
C PRO A 230 -9.41 19.46 -15.60
N ASP A 231 -8.14 19.02 -15.47
CA ASP A 231 -7.72 17.65 -15.71
C ASP A 231 -7.62 16.84 -14.41
N SER A 232 -8.27 17.29 -13.31
CA SER A 232 -8.15 16.64 -12.01
C SER A 232 -8.60 15.18 -12.06
N TYR A 233 -7.89 14.30 -11.36
CA TYR A 233 -8.21 12.88 -11.33
C TYR A 233 -9.53 12.57 -10.61
N TYR A 234 -10.00 13.47 -9.73
CA TYR A 234 -11.23 13.27 -8.97
C TYR A 234 -12.44 13.14 -9.88
N GLN A 235 -12.57 14.05 -10.84
CA GLN A 235 -13.65 14.05 -11.81
C GLN A 235 -13.33 13.18 -13.03
N SER A 236 -12.16 13.37 -13.66
CA SER A 236 -11.82 12.70 -14.92
C SER A 236 -11.73 11.17 -14.83
N ARG A 237 -11.43 10.63 -13.65
CA ARG A 237 -11.35 9.18 -13.38
C ARG A 237 -12.45 8.68 -12.44
N GLU A 238 -13.48 9.50 -12.21
CA GLU A 238 -14.63 9.15 -11.38
C GLU A 238 -14.20 8.64 -9.98
N LEU A 239 -13.10 9.16 -9.40
CA LEU A 239 -12.54 8.62 -8.15
C LEU A 239 -13.40 8.94 -6.92
N VAL A 240 -14.27 9.94 -7.03
CA VAL A 240 -15.14 10.41 -5.95
C VAL A 240 -16.58 10.42 -6.45
N PRO A 241 -17.55 9.95 -5.64
CA PRO A 241 -18.97 10.07 -5.98
C PRO A 241 -19.34 11.52 -6.31
N ASN A 242 -20.19 11.72 -7.33
CA ASN A 242 -20.55 13.06 -7.80
C ASN A 242 -21.08 13.98 -6.71
N ASP A 243 -21.83 13.43 -5.74
CA ASP A 243 -22.38 14.17 -4.60
C ASP A 243 -21.33 14.60 -3.55
N MET A 244 -20.11 14.05 -3.61
CA MET A 244 -19.00 14.38 -2.72
C MET A 244 -17.91 15.21 -3.42
N LEU A 245 -18.02 15.47 -4.73
CA LEU A 245 -17.03 16.26 -5.47
C LEU A 245 -16.94 17.70 -4.95
N GLY A 246 -18.06 18.28 -4.51
CA GLY A 246 -18.10 19.63 -3.93
C GLY A 246 -17.44 19.75 -2.56
N ASP A 247 -17.05 18.64 -1.93
CA ASP A 247 -16.32 18.64 -0.66
C ASP A 247 -14.79 18.76 -0.83
N LEU A 248 -14.29 18.69 -2.08
CA LEU A 248 -12.86 18.74 -2.41
C LEU A 248 -12.36 20.16 -2.69
#